data_AF-A0A518K5L2-F1
#
_entry.id   AF-A0A518K5L2-F1
#
_cell.length_a   1.000
_cell.length_b   1.000
_cell.length_c   1.000
_cell.angle_alpha   90.00
_cell.angle_beta   90.00
_cell.angle_gamma   90.00
#
_symmetry.space_group_name_H-M   'P 1'
#
loop_
_entity.id
_entity.type
_entity.pdbx_description
1 polymer ?
#
loop_
_entity_poly.entity_id
_entity_poly.type
_entity_poly.pdbx_seq_one_letter_code
_entity_poly.pdbx_strand_id
1 'polypeptide(L)'
;MTDLQLPNVEPFLHKRALDFFDAGDASGMLGCFESPWGLNIVYTNINSLIDRGIYEAALLDAYVGTSTNNRHWSIKNLPFLFGLADKQRLLESGDPLPEGDAFTIFRGVSGKNPYRKVRSYSWTLDEEKASYFANRFFLDDPAVYVTTVNRDEILAFCNEREEQEVICLPHSCKRLAVGSNRTLPTASIPCGV
;
A
#
# COMPACT_ATOMS: atom_id res chain seq x y z
N MET A 1 -1.07 -4.31 30.91
CA MET A 1 -2.47 -4.25 30.43
C MET A 1 -2.40 -3.95 28.96
N THR A 2 -3.03 -4.77 28.13
CA THR A 2 -3.15 -4.52 26.68
C THR A 2 -3.99 -3.26 26.48
N ASP A 3 -3.36 -2.15 26.12
CA ASP A 3 -4.04 -0.88 25.81
C ASP A 3 -4.31 -0.78 24.30
N LEU A 4 -4.98 -1.80 23.76
CA LEU A 4 -5.43 -1.80 22.37
C LEU A 4 -6.81 -1.15 22.30
N GLN A 5 -6.87 0.01 21.66
CA GLN A 5 -8.09 0.72 21.35
C GLN A 5 -8.77 0.13 20.12
N LEU A 6 -10.06 -0.18 20.23
CA LEU A 6 -10.87 -0.81 19.18
C LEU A 6 -12.00 0.12 18.68
N PRO A 7 -11.69 1.32 18.13
CA PRO A 7 -12.72 2.20 17.61
C PRO A 7 -13.38 1.56 16.39
N ASN A 8 -14.72 1.70 16.29
CA ASN A 8 -15.53 1.22 15.16
C ASN A 8 -15.42 -0.30 14.90
N VAL A 9 -15.08 -1.09 15.91
CA VAL A 9 -15.20 -2.56 15.85
C VAL A 9 -16.54 -2.96 16.43
N GLU A 10 -17.26 -3.81 15.72
CA GLU A 10 -18.48 -4.43 16.24
C GLU A 10 -18.19 -5.16 17.56
N PRO A 11 -18.97 -4.97 18.64
CA PRO A 11 -18.67 -5.52 19.97
C PRO A 11 -18.37 -7.03 19.99
N PHE A 12 -19.03 -7.80 19.11
CA PHE A 12 -18.82 -9.25 19.03
C PHE A 12 -17.46 -9.65 18.41
N LEU A 13 -16.78 -8.74 17.71
CA LEU A 13 -15.44 -8.93 17.16
C LEU A 13 -14.33 -8.48 18.12
N HIS A 14 -14.65 -7.79 19.22
CA HIS A 14 -13.62 -7.24 20.14
C HIS A 14 -12.72 -8.32 20.71
N LYS A 15 -13.32 -9.41 21.23
CA LYS A 15 -12.56 -10.53 21.77
C LYS A 15 -11.65 -11.14 20.70
N ARG A 16 -12.14 -11.28 19.46
CA ARG A 16 -11.38 -11.85 18.36
C ARG A 16 -10.20 -10.96 17.97
N ALA A 17 -10.40 -9.65 17.90
CA ALA A 17 -9.33 -8.69 17.62
C ALA A 17 -8.24 -8.74 18.70
N LEU A 18 -8.63 -8.83 19.98
CA LEU A 18 -7.70 -8.99 21.10
C LEU A 18 -6.95 -10.33 21.05
N ASP A 19 -7.65 -11.43 20.76
CA ASP A 19 -7.03 -12.75 20.63
C ASP A 19 -5.94 -12.74 19.54
N PHE A 20 -6.19 -12.08 18.39
CA PHE A 20 -5.19 -11.90 17.34
C PHE A 20 -4.04 -10.98 17.74
N PHE A 21 -4.32 -9.86 18.40
CA PHE A 21 -3.28 -8.96 18.92
C PHE A 21 -2.37 -9.68 19.93
N ASP A 22 -2.97 -10.41 20.87
CA ASP A 22 -2.24 -11.20 21.86
C ASP A 22 -1.48 -12.38 21.24
N ALA A 23 -1.93 -12.90 20.09
CA ALA A 23 -1.18 -13.87 19.29
C ALA A 23 -0.04 -13.24 18.45
N GLY A 24 -0.08 -11.93 18.23
CA GLY A 24 0.86 -11.22 17.35
C GLY A 24 0.49 -11.31 15.87
N ASP A 25 -0.77 -11.59 15.57
CA ASP A 25 -1.31 -11.69 14.21
C ASP A 25 -1.91 -10.34 13.78
N ALA A 26 -1.10 -9.52 13.11
CA ALA A 26 -1.51 -8.20 12.64
C ALA A 26 -2.67 -8.26 11.64
N SER A 27 -2.62 -9.20 10.68
CA SER A 27 -3.62 -9.30 9.61
C SER A 27 -4.94 -9.87 10.11
N GLY A 28 -4.91 -10.90 10.96
CA GLY A 28 -6.11 -11.39 11.63
C GLY A 28 -6.77 -10.30 12.48
N MET A 29 -5.97 -9.50 13.19
CA MET A 29 -6.45 -8.36 13.95
C MET A 29 -7.10 -7.32 13.03
N LEU A 30 -6.41 -6.86 11.97
CA LEU A 30 -6.93 -5.86 11.03
C LEU A 30 -8.18 -6.35 10.27
N GLY A 31 -8.29 -7.65 9.99
CA GLY A 31 -9.47 -8.26 9.40
C GLY A 31 -10.73 -8.19 10.28
N CYS A 32 -10.60 -7.82 11.56
CA CYS A 32 -11.74 -7.56 12.44
C CYS A 32 -12.32 -6.13 12.28
N PHE A 33 -11.67 -5.27 11.49
CA PHE A 33 -12.11 -3.89 11.25
C PHE A 33 -12.62 -3.74 9.82
N GLU A 34 -13.58 -2.83 9.61
CA GLU A 34 -14.02 -2.49 8.26
C GLU A 34 -12.92 -1.72 7.50
N SER A 35 -12.65 -2.11 6.24
CA SER A 35 -11.91 -1.24 5.31
C SER A 35 -12.75 0.01 5.03
N PRO A 36 -12.23 1.25 5.18
CA PRO A 36 -10.82 1.66 5.04
C PRO A 36 -10.15 2.07 6.36
N TRP A 37 -10.60 1.59 7.52
CA TRP A 37 -10.13 2.10 8.81
C TRP A 37 -8.77 1.57 9.27
N GLY A 38 -8.13 0.65 8.56
CA GLY A 38 -6.88 -0.01 8.98
C GLY A 38 -5.79 0.96 9.44
N LEU A 39 -5.49 2.01 8.66
CA LEU A 39 -4.49 3.01 9.06
C LEU A 39 -4.89 3.82 10.30
N ASN A 40 -6.20 4.02 10.55
CA ASN A 40 -6.66 4.70 11.77
C ASN A 40 -6.43 3.82 12.99
N ILE A 41 -6.60 2.51 12.85
CA ILE A 41 -6.30 1.55 13.92
C ILE A 41 -4.80 1.54 14.22
N VAL A 42 -3.97 1.48 13.18
CA VAL A 42 -2.51 1.56 13.33
C VAL A 42 -2.11 2.84 14.03
N TYR A 43 -2.62 3.99 13.58
CA TYR A 43 -2.30 5.30 14.14
C TYR A 43 -2.75 5.44 15.60
N THR A 44 -3.93 4.93 15.94
CA THR A 44 -4.48 5.02 17.30
C THR A 44 -3.70 4.14 18.28
N ASN A 45 -3.10 3.05 17.79
CA ASN A 45 -2.49 2.00 18.60
C ASN A 45 -0.97 1.88 18.43
N ILE A 46 -0.29 2.91 17.92
CA ILE A 46 1.16 2.87 17.60
C ILE A 46 1.97 2.22 18.72
N ASN A 47 1.85 2.72 19.95
CA ASN A 47 2.65 2.22 21.07
C ASN A 47 2.35 0.75 21.37
N SER A 48 1.07 0.37 21.46
CA SER A 48 0.65 -1.00 21.73
C SER A 48 1.12 -1.97 20.64
N LEU A 49 1.12 -1.55 19.37
CA LEU A 49 1.62 -2.35 18.26
C LEU A 49 3.15 -2.48 18.27
N ILE A 50 3.87 -1.42 18.63
CA ILE A 50 5.34 -1.42 18.79
C ILE A 50 5.73 -2.35 19.95
N ASP A 51 5.11 -2.18 21.12
CA ASP A 51 5.36 -2.99 22.32
C ASP A 51 5.07 -4.48 22.06
N ARG A 52 4.03 -4.76 21.25
CA ARG A 52 3.68 -6.12 20.85
C ARG A 52 4.57 -6.68 19.75
N GLY A 53 5.34 -5.82 19.07
CA GLY A 53 6.22 -6.20 17.98
C GLY A 53 5.50 -6.53 16.67
N ILE A 54 4.35 -5.91 16.40
CA ILE A 54 3.56 -6.16 15.18
C ILE A 54 3.27 -4.89 14.37
N TYR A 55 3.91 -3.77 14.73
CA TYR A 55 3.69 -2.46 14.13
C TYR A 55 3.91 -2.46 12.62
N GLU A 56 5.04 -3.00 12.16
CA GLU A 56 5.42 -2.97 10.75
C GLU A 56 4.48 -3.80 9.87
N ALA A 57 4.16 -5.01 10.31
CA ALA A 57 3.19 -5.87 9.64
C ALA A 57 1.79 -5.22 9.58
N ALA A 58 1.33 -4.65 10.69
CA ALA A 58 0.05 -3.95 10.74
C ALA A 58 0.04 -2.70 9.85
N LEU A 59 1.13 -1.92 9.82
CA LEU A 59 1.26 -0.75 8.96
C LEU A 59 1.20 -1.13 7.48
N LEU A 60 1.96 -2.16 7.08
CA LEU A 60 2.01 -2.62 5.70
C LEU A 60 0.65 -3.14 5.23
N ASP A 61 0.04 -4.04 6.00
CA ASP A 61 -1.26 -4.63 5.67
C ASP A 61 -2.37 -3.56 5.64
N ALA A 62 -2.40 -2.64 6.60
CA ALA A 62 -3.34 -1.52 6.57
C ALA A 62 -3.15 -0.62 5.34
N TYR A 63 -1.91 -0.39 4.91
CA TYR A 63 -1.60 0.48 3.79
C TYR A 63 -2.01 -0.15 2.45
N VAL A 64 -1.60 -1.41 2.21
CA VAL A 64 -1.81 -2.17 0.96
C VAL A 64 -3.23 -2.76 0.89
N GLY A 65 -3.79 -3.17 2.03
CA GLY A 65 -5.12 -3.77 2.20
C GLY A 65 -6.30 -2.84 1.94
N THR A 66 -6.07 -1.53 1.84
CA THR A 66 -7.16 -0.54 1.69
C THR A 66 -7.92 -0.71 0.36
N SER A 67 -9.22 -0.98 0.45
CA SER A 67 -10.08 -1.28 -0.71
C SER A 67 -10.43 -0.08 -1.62
N THR A 68 -10.07 1.14 -1.23
CA THR A 68 -10.39 2.36 -2.01
C THR A 68 -9.14 3.16 -2.37
N ASN A 69 -8.57 3.86 -1.39
CA ASN A 69 -7.27 4.55 -1.40
C ASN A 69 -7.09 5.29 -0.07
N ASN A 70 -5.85 5.58 0.28
CA ASN A 70 -5.49 6.35 1.47
C ASN A 70 -5.54 7.87 1.27
N ARG A 71 -6.40 8.40 0.37
CA ARG A 71 -6.36 9.84 -0.03
C ARG A 71 -6.66 10.81 1.11
N HIS A 72 -7.35 10.36 2.15
CA HIS A 72 -7.72 11.19 3.31
C HIS A 72 -6.58 11.32 4.30
N TRP A 73 -5.54 10.49 4.19
CA TRP A 73 -4.34 10.61 4.99
C TRP A 73 -3.46 11.73 4.46
N SER A 74 -3.05 12.61 5.38
CA SER A 74 -2.24 13.76 5.02
C SER A 74 -0.85 13.33 4.54
N ILE A 75 -0.23 14.17 3.69
CA ILE A 75 1.16 14.03 3.26
C ILE A 75 2.15 14.06 4.44
N LYS A 76 1.73 14.48 5.64
CA LYS A 76 2.56 14.48 6.85
C LYS A 76 2.40 13.20 7.66
N ASN A 77 1.20 12.61 7.68
CA ASN A 77 0.91 11.46 8.55
C ASN A 77 1.52 10.17 8.00
N LEU A 78 1.50 9.95 6.68
CA LEU A 78 2.11 8.75 6.10
C LEU A 78 3.64 8.71 6.31
N PRO A 79 4.40 9.79 6.03
CA PRO A 79 5.81 9.84 6.41
C PRO A 79 6.07 9.71 7.90
N PHE A 80 5.18 10.21 8.75
CA PHE A 80 5.31 9.98 10.19
C PHE A 80 5.19 8.48 10.54
N LEU A 81 4.18 7.78 10.03
CA LEU A 81 4.00 6.35 10.29
C LEU A 81 5.17 5.51 9.73
N PHE A 82 5.51 5.68 8.45
CA PHE A 82 6.63 4.97 7.86
C PHE A 82 7.98 5.35 8.47
N GLY A 83 8.13 6.59 8.97
CA GLY A 83 9.34 7.03 9.66
C GLY A 83 9.48 6.50 11.10
N LEU A 84 8.41 5.99 11.70
CA LEU A 84 8.46 5.29 12.99
C LEU A 84 8.80 3.81 12.85
N ALA A 85 8.54 3.20 11.69
CA ALA A 85 8.77 1.79 11.46
C ALA A 85 10.26 1.44 11.46
N ASP A 86 10.60 0.27 12.01
CA ASP A 86 11.89 -0.33 11.71
C ASP A 86 11.90 -0.78 10.26
N LYS A 87 12.80 -0.21 9.45
CA LYS A 87 12.86 -0.49 8.01
C LYS A 87 13.11 -1.97 7.70
N GLN A 88 13.96 -2.64 8.47
CA GLN A 88 14.26 -4.05 8.22
C GLN A 88 13.03 -4.92 8.50
N ARG A 89 12.35 -4.68 9.63
CA ARG A 89 11.12 -5.40 9.98
C ARG A 89 9.99 -5.13 9.02
N LEU A 90 9.90 -3.91 8.48
CA LEU A 90 8.92 -3.56 7.45
C LEU A 90 9.19 -4.28 6.13
N LEU A 91 10.46 -4.38 5.73
CA LEU A 91 10.85 -5.15 4.56
C LEU A 91 10.53 -6.65 4.74
N GLU A 92 10.84 -7.20 5.91
CA GLU A 92 10.54 -8.59 6.30
C GLU A 92 9.03 -8.89 6.42
N SER A 93 8.20 -7.86 6.59
CA SER A 93 6.74 -8.00 6.64
C SER A 93 6.11 -8.15 5.25
N GLY A 94 6.84 -7.83 4.19
CA GLY A 94 6.39 -7.99 2.80
C GLY A 94 6.86 -9.30 2.17
N ASP A 95 6.58 -9.44 0.88
CA ASP A 95 7.12 -10.51 0.06
C ASP A 95 8.63 -10.33 -0.19
N PRO A 96 9.38 -11.42 -0.46
CA PRO A 96 10.77 -11.33 -0.86
C PRO A 96 10.93 -10.45 -2.11
N LEU A 97 11.74 -9.40 -2.00
CA LEU A 97 12.06 -8.53 -3.10
C LEU A 97 12.87 -9.29 -4.18
N PRO A 98 12.60 -9.09 -5.49
CA PRO A 98 13.36 -9.73 -6.56
C PRO A 98 14.87 -9.42 -6.49
N GLU A 99 15.70 -10.23 -7.15
CA GLU A 99 17.14 -10.00 -7.24
C GLU A 99 17.46 -8.67 -7.95
N GLY A 100 18.50 -7.96 -7.48
CA GLY A 100 18.97 -6.69 -8.07
C GLY A 100 19.49 -5.69 -7.04
N ASP A 101 20.17 -4.62 -7.45
CA ASP A 101 20.60 -3.57 -6.51
C ASP A 101 19.81 -2.26 -6.71
N ALA A 102 19.18 -2.12 -7.87
CA ALA A 102 18.36 -0.98 -8.23
C ALA A 102 17.15 -1.43 -9.06
N PHE A 103 16.05 -0.69 -8.93
CA PHE A 103 14.76 -1.04 -9.50
C PHE A 103 14.17 0.15 -10.23
N THR A 104 13.76 -0.08 -11.48
CA THR A 104 12.90 0.86 -12.19
C THR A 104 11.46 0.61 -11.76
N ILE A 105 10.84 1.63 -11.18
CA ILE A 105 9.49 1.57 -10.64
C ILE A 105 8.58 2.57 -11.34
N PHE A 106 7.31 2.21 -11.44
CA PHE A 106 6.30 2.94 -12.17
C PHE A 106 5.11 3.27 -11.26
N ARG A 107 4.40 4.35 -11.59
CA ARG A 107 3.16 4.71 -10.89
C ARG A 107 2.13 5.28 -11.87
N GLY A 108 0.99 4.60 -11.94
CA GLY A 108 -0.17 5.06 -12.69
C GLY A 108 -1.00 6.08 -11.93
N VAL A 109 -1.32 7.19 -12.58
CA VAL A 109 -2.14 8.26 -12.02
C VAL A 109 -3.24 8.66 -12.99
N SER A 110 -4.50 8.43 -12.61
CA SER A 110 -5.64 8.94 -13.36
C SER A 110 -5.94 10.40 -12.99
N GLY A 111 -6.11 11.25 -14.00
CA GLY A 111 -6.63 12.61 -13.81
C GLY A 111 -5.58 13.69 -13.56
N LYS A 112 -6.01 14.95 -13.71
CA LYS A 112 -5.19 16.17 -13.51
C LYS A 112 -4.77 16.45 -12.06
N ASN A 113 -5.36 15.77 -11.07
CA ASN A 113 -5.27 16.18 -9.66
C ASN A 113 -3.82 16.11 -9.13
N PRO A 114 -3.22 17.24 -8.69
CA PRO A 114 -1.85 17.30 -8.19
C PRO A 114 -1.60 16.44 -6.94
N TYR A 115 -2.62 16.19 -6.12
CA TYR A 115 -2.51 15.30 -4.95
C TYR A 115 -2.23 13.84 -5.33
N ARG A 116 -2.44 13.46 -6.60
CA ARG A 116 -2.24 12.09 -7.08
C ARG A 116 -0.85 11.84 -7.67
N LYS A 117 -0.03 12.88 -7.88
CA LYS A 117 1.07 12.84 -8.84
C LYS A 117 2.38 12.22 -8.32
N VAL A 118 2.90 12.56 -7.12
CA VAL A 118 4.32 12.20 -6.76
C VAL A 118 4.57 11.94 -5.25
N ARG A 119 3.54 11.81 -4.40
CA ARG A 119 3.75 11.77 -2.92
C ARG A 119 3.10 10.59 -2.19
N SER A 120 2.89 9.47 -2.87
CA SER A 120 2.38 8.25 -2.24
C SER A 120 3.39 7.14 -2.39
N TYR A 121 3.35 6.22 -1.43
CA TYR A 121 4.36 5.18 -1.26
C TYR A 121 4.22 4.02 -2.24
N SER A 122 3.04 3.80 -2.81
CA SER A 122 2.79 2.70 -3.75
C SER A 122 3.35 2.96 -5.14
N TRP A 123 4.30 2.13 -5.56
CA TRP A 123 4.80 2.03 -6.92
C TRP A 123 4.69 0.59 -7.39
N THR A 124 4.98 0.29 -8.65
CA THR A 124 4.98 -1.07 -9.19
C THR A 124 6.23 -1.30 -10.03
N LEU A 125 6.74 -2.52 -10.06
CA LEU A 125 7.78 -2.94 -11.03
C LEU A 125 7.21 -3.16 -12.44
N ASP A 126 5.90 -3.19 -12.59
CA ASP A 126 5.19 -3.51 -13.82
C ASP A 126 4.64 -2.22 -14.50
N GLU A 127 5.24 -1.86 -15.64
CA GLU A 127 4.83 -0.71 -16.44
C GLU A 127 3.41 -0.84 -17.01
N GLU A 128 2.98 -2.05 -17.37
CA GLU A 128 1.64 -2.31 -17.90
C GLU A 128 0.59 -2.12 -16.81
N LYS A 129 0.85 -2.60 -15.59
CA LYS A 129 0.00 -2.33 -14.42
C LYS A 129 -0.07 -0.84 -14.12
N ALA A 130 1.04 -0.11 -14.16
CA ALA A 130 1.03 1.34 -14.01
C ALA A 130 0.16 2.01 -15.10
N SER A 131 0.26 1.55 -16.34
CA SER A 131 -0.57 2.04 -17.45
C SER A 131 -2.06 1.73 -17.24
N TYR A 132 -2.40 0.54 -16.74
CA TYR A 132 -3.77 0.19 -16.34
C TYR A 132 -4.29 1.15 -15.26
N PHE A 133 -3.53 1.38 -14.19
CA PHE A 133 -3.93 2.30 -13.12
C PHE A 133 -4.08 3.74 -13.60
N ALA A 134 -3.27 4.19 -14.55
CA ALA A 134 -3.42 5.51 -15.15
C ALA A 134 -4.76 5.65 -15.89
N ASN A 135 -5.17 4.61 -16.61
CA ASN A 135 -6.31 4.65 -17.53
C ASN A 135 -7.64 4.11 -16.96
N ARG A 136 -7.64 3.37 -15.84
CA ARG A 136 -8.80 2.61 -15.34
C ARG A 136 -10.09 3.41 -15.09
N PHE A 137 -9.99 4.73 -14.91
CA PHE A 137 -11.14 5.61 -14.65
C PHE A 137 -11.51 6.52 -15.82
N PHE A 138 -10.85 6.39 -16.98
CA PHE A 138 -11.13 7.19 -18.18
C PHE A 138 -11.17 8.71 -17.92
N LEU A 139 -10.24 9.20 -17.10
CA LEU A 139 -10.12 10.62 -16.76
C LEU A 139 -9.13 11.34 -17.68
N ASP A 140 -9.33 12.64 -17.87
CA ASP A 140 -8.39 13.49 -18.63
C ASP A 140 -6.99 13.53 -18.01
N ASP A 141 -5.96 13.67 -18.84
CA ASP A 141 -4.55 13.80 -18.42
C ASP A 141 -4.05 12.60 -17.59
N PRO A 142 -4.25 11.33 -18.01
CA PRO A 142 -3.61 10.20 -17.34
C PRO A 142 -2.08 10.34 -17.45
N ALA A 143 -1.38 9.81 -16.45
CA ALA A 143 0.07 9.86 -16.39
C ALA A 143 0.63 8.56 -15.84
N VAL A 144 1.73 8.09 -16.42
CA VAL A 144 2.63 7.13 -15.77
C VAL A 144 3.86 7.92 -15.32
N TYR A 145 4.26 7.74 -14.07
CA TYR A 145 5.53 8.24 -13.56
C TYR A 145 6.51 7.08 -13.48
N VAL A 146 7.78 7.36 -13.74
CA VAL A 146 8.87 6.39 -13.66
C VAL A 146 10.02 6.99 -12.87
N THR A 147 10.71 6.15 -12.11
CA THR A 147 11.98 6.50 -11.47
C THR A 147 12.78 5.24 -11.22
N THR A 148 14.04 5.42 -10.80
CA THR A 148 14.91 4.32 -10.36
C THR A 148 15.23 4.55 -8.89
N VAL A 149 15.08 3.51 -8.08
CA VAL A 149 15.42 3.50 -6.66
C VAL A 149 16.41 2.39 -6.36
N ASN A 150 17.30 2.62 -5.41
CA ASN A 150 18.17 1.57 -4.90
C ASN A 150 17.38 0.63 -3.99
N ARG A 151 17.90 -0.59 -3.80
CA ARG A 151 17.30 -1.61 -2.93
C ARG A 151 17.09 -1.11 -1.50
N ASP A 152 17.99 -0.27 -1.00
CA ASP A 152 17.91 0.33 0.33
C ASP A 152 16.94 1.51 0.42
N GLU A 153 16.33 1.96 -0.66
CA GLU A 153 15.23 2.94 -0.61
C GLU A 153 13.86 2.26 -0.49
N ILE A 154 13.80 0.95 -0.66
CA ILE A 154 12.56 0.16 -0.59
C ILE A 154 12.23 -0.16 0.87
N LEU A 155 10.98 0.11 1.25
CA LEU A 155 10.44 -0.16 2.57
C LEU A 155 9.76 -1.53 2.65
N ALA A 156 9.07 -1.94 1.58
CA ALA A 156 8.44 -3.25 1.46
C ALA A 156 8.15 -3.58 -0.02
N PHE A 157 7.95 -4.86 -0.30
CA PHE A 157 7.46 -5.37 -1.57
C PHE A 157 6.23 -6.24 -1.32
N CYS A 158 5.21 -6.14 -2.17
CA CYS A 158 3.98 -6.92 -2.07
C CYS A 158 3.51 -7.36 -3.46
N ASN A 159 3.25 -8.64 -3.65
CA ASN A 159 2.84 -9.21 -4.91
C ASN A 159 1.65 -10.17 -4.81
N GLU A 160 0.96 -10.21 -3.67
CA GLU A 160 -0.23 -11.06 -3.46
C GLU A 160 -1.34 -10.84 -4.52
N ARG A 161 -1.42 -9.64 -5.10
CA ARG A 161 -2.41 -9.26 -6.14
C ARG A 161 -1.82 -9.23 -7.56
N GLU A 162 -0.63 -9.81 -7.74
CA GLU A 162 0.13 -9.75 -9.00
C GLU A 162 0.37 -8.30 -9.47
N GLU A 163 0.53 -7.37 -8.53
CA GLU A 163 0.75 -5.95 -8.81
C GLU A 163 2.21 -5.53 -8.71
N GLN A 164 3.09 -6.41 -8.23
CA GLN A 164 4.51 -6.14 -7.96
C GLN A 164 4.70 -4.79 -7.25
N GLU A 165 3.90 -4.56 -6.21
CA GLU A 165 3.83 -3.28 -5.50
C GLU A 165 5.11 -3.07 -4.68
N VAL A 166 5.75 -1.91 -4.89
CA VAL A 166 6.93 -1.45 -4.16
C VAL A 166 6.52 -0.28 -3.28
N ILE A 167 6.72 -0.41 -1.98
CA ILE A 167 6.48 0.64 -1.00
C ILE A 167 7.77 1.43 -0.81
N CYS A 168 7.81 2.66 -1.30
CA CYS A 168 8.94 3.58 -1.14
C CYS A 168 8.50 5.03 -1.38
N LEU A 169 9.29 6.01 -0.95
CA LEU A 169 9.02 7.43 -1.22
C LEU A 169 10.17 8.06 -2.03
N PRO A 170 10.18 7.92 -3.37
CA PRO A 170 11.25 8.45 -4.19
C PRO A 170 11.33 9.97 -4.13
N HIS A 171 12.54 10.51 -4.13
CA HIS A 171 12.78 11.96 -4.10
C HIS A 171 12.37 12.66 -5.40
N SER A 172 12.44 11.98 -6.53
CA SER A 172 12.08 12.52 -7.84
C SER A 172 11.59 11.43 -8.78
N CYS A 173 10.82 11.82 -9.81
CA CYS A 173 10.36 10.93 -10.87
C CYS A 173 10.14 11.70 -12.17
N LYS A 174 10.19 10.99 -13.29
CA LYS A 174 9.88 11.52 -14.62
C LYS A 174 8.45 11.13 -15.01
N ARG A 175 7.70 12.07 -15.58
CA ARG A 175 6.41 11.77 -16.22
C ARG A 175 6.65 11.16 -17.62
N LEU A 176 6.07 10.00 -17.87
CA LEU A 176 5.96 9.41 -19.21
C LEU A 176 4.68 9.91 -19.90
N ALA A 177 4.78 10.08 -21.21
CA ALA A 177 3.60 10.32 -22.04
C ALA A 177 2.82 9.01 -22.12
N VAL A 178 1.57 9.00 -21.63
CA VAL A 178 0.69 7.84 -21.81
C VAL A 178 0.23 7.88 -23.27
N GLY A 179 0.62 6.89 -24.06
CA GLY A 179 0.16 6.76 -25.43
C GLY A 179 -1.37 6.80 -25.47
N SER A 180 -1.94 7.64 -26.32
CA SER A 180 -3.39 7.83 -26.46
C SER A 180 -4.14 6.63 -27.06
N ASN A 181 -3.55 5.43 -27.03
CA ASN A 181 -4.18 4.22 -27.51
C ASN A 181 -5.26 3.79 -26.52
N ARG A 182 -6.47 4.29 -26.79
CA ARG A 182 -7.76 3.89 -26.19
C ARG A 182 -8.17 2.47 -26.61
N THR A 183 -7.27 1.51 -26.53
CA THR A 183 -7.58 0.10 -26.79
C THR A 183 -7.09 -0.72 -25.62
N LEU A 184 -8.06 -1.17 -24.82
CA LEU A 184 -7.86 -2.21 -23.81
C LEU A 184 -7.28 -3.46 -24.49
N PRO A 185 -6.45 -4.27 -23.79
CA PRO A 185 -6.38 -5.69 -24.08
C PRO A 185 -7.81 -6.24 -23.91
N THR A 186 -8.38 -6.81 -24.97
CA THR A 186 -9.58 -7.63 -24.85
C THR A 186 -9.28 -8.78 -23.90
N ALA A 187 -9.75 -8.68 -22.66
CA ALA A 187 -9.88 -9.84 -21.81
C ALA A 187 -10.87 -10.78 -22.49
N SER A 188 -10.34 -11.80 -23.17
CA SER A 188 -11.11 -12.97 -23.57
C SER A 188 -11.62 -13.63 -22.31
N ILE A 189 -12.88 -13.36 -21.99
CA ILE A 189 -13.69 -14.19 -21.09
C ILE A 189 -13.65 -15.60 -21.69
N PRO A 190 -13.11 -16.63 -21.00
CA PRO A 190 -13.35 -17.99 -21.44
C PRO A 190 -14.83 -18.26 -21.21
N CYS A 191 -15.58 -18.26 -22.31
CA CYS A 191 -16.87 -18.92 -22.35
C CYS A 191 -16.59 -20.42 -22.21
N GLY A 192 -16.96 -21.00 -21.08
CA GLY A 192 -16.65 -22.38 -20.72
C GLY A 192 -17.74 -22.99 -19.87
N VAL A 193 -18.75 -23.51 -20.59
CA VAL A 193 -19.64 -24.66 -20.34
C VAL A 193 -20.30 -24.83 -18.97
#